data_AF-A0A420DDY2-F1
#
_entry.id   AF-A0A420DDY2-F1
#
_cell.length_a   1.000
_cell.length_b   1.000
_cell.length_c   1.000
_cell.angle_alpha   90.00
_cell.angle_beta   90.00
_cell.angle_gamma   90.00
#
_symmetry.space_group_name_H-M   'P 1'
#
loop_
_entity.id
_entity.type
_entity.pdbx_description
1 polymer ?
#
loop_
_entity_poly.entity_id
_entity_poly.type
_entity_poly.pdbx_seq_one_letter_code
_entity_poly.pdbx_strand_id
1 'polypeptide(L)'
;MNKNTKDSIIEALEAWMKENEFSANEFSVKSGVPSNYLSYMRRNLYSLPVGDKETIIDDKYFRMVAEVIGFNFDNRIIWEARQTPQFMQMISYLEDARTFGYTTIIIGETGSGKTFSSDIFVKSNPKDLFKVTVGSMDTIGDLLDKLGAALRIPLTGSKSKKLNAITKELLKMKLDGRTPTLIFDESEYMKQPTLCNMKEMYDHLVGKCGLVMIGTNQLISKIERLKNKNKDGMPQFYRRIKYNIRELRPIDTRFEQFLTSLTDKNLVRFLQSECQNYGELKDVLLPAMREAQRLGEPLTENLVRKILNRPNAA
;
A
#
# COMPACT_ATOMS: atom_id res chain seq x y z
N MET A 1 13.02 -24.38 0.80
CA MET A 1 13.08 -23.87 -0.58
C MET A 1 14.26 -24.52 -1.28
N ASN A 2 14.10 -24.93 -2.53
CA ASN A 2 15.22 -25.49 -3.29
C ASN A 2 16.20 -24.38 -3.73
N LYS A 3 17.40 -24.77 -4.18
CA LYS A 3 18.45 -23.83 -4.59
C LYS A 3 18.02 -22.94 -5.76
N ASN A 4 17.40 -23.51 -6.78
CA ASN A 4 16.95 -22.77 -7.96
C ASN A 4 15.97 -21.64 -7.60
N THR A 5 15.02 -21.90 -6.69
CA THR A 5 14.08 -20.88 -6.19
C THR A 5 14.82 -19.76 -5.46
N LYS A 6 15.83 -20.10 -4.66
CA LYS A 6 16.66 -19.10 -3.98
C LYS A 6 17.41 -18.24 -4.99
N ASP A 7 18.06 -18.87 -5.97
CA ASP A 7 18.82 -18.19 -7.02
C ASP A 7 17.91 -17.24 -7.83
N SER A 8 16.71 -17.67 -8.25
CA SER A 8 15.76 -16.81 -8.97
C SER A 8 15.27 -15.61 -8.16
N ILE A 9 15.08 -15.75 -6.85
CA ILE A 9 14.72 -14.62 -5.97
C ILE A 9 15.86 -13.59 -5.94
N ILE A 10 17.11 -14.05 -5.89
CA ILE A 10 18.28 -13.17 -5.87
C ILE A 10 18.49 -12.47 -7.21
N GLU A 11 18.29 -13.17 -8.33
CA GLU A 11 18.31 -12.55 -9.65
C GLU A 11 17.24 -11.46 -9.78
N ALA A 12 16.01 -11.75 -9.34
CA ALA A 12 14.92 -10.78 -9.33
C ALA A 12 15.22 -9.59 -8.39
N LEU A 13 15.88 -9.84 -7.26
CA LEU A 13 16.34 -8.80 -6.34
C LEU A 13 17.34 -7.85 -7.01
N GLU A 14 18.36 -8.36 -7.70
CA GLU A 14 19.36 -7.51 -8.38
C GLU A 14 18.70 -6.65 -9.47
N ALA A 15 17.79 -7.23 -10.25
CA ALA A 15 17.02 -6.50 -11.25
C ALA A 15 16.19 -5.37 -10.61
N TRP A 16 15.45 -5.70 -9.55
CA TRP A 16 14.64 -4.75 -8.80
C TRP A 16 15.46 -3.61 -8.18
N MET A 17 16.61 -3.95 -7.58
CA MET A 17 17.52 -2.96 -6.98
C MET A 17 18.09 -2.02 -8.03
N LYS A 18 18.43 -2.53 -9.22
CA LYS A 18 18.91 -1.71 -10.33
C LYS A 18 17.83 -0.78 -10.86
N GLU A 19 16.63 -1.30 -11.11
CA GLU A 19 15.49 -0.52 -11.63
C GLU A 19 15.07 0.60 -10.68
N ASN A 20 15.06 0.32 -9.38
CA ASN A 20 14.66 1.28 -8.35
C ASN A 20 15.84 2.09 -7.79
N GLU A 21 17.05 1.88 -8.33
CA GLU A 21 18.32 2.50 -7.91
C GLU A 21 18.68 2.29 -6.42
N PHE A 22 18.28 1.18 -5.81
CA PHE A 22 18.54 0.89 -4.39
C PHE A 22 19.96 0.36 -4.16
N SER A 23 20.63 0.85 -3.13
CA SER A 23 21.81 0.20 -2.55
C SER A 23 21.43 -1.00 -1.68
N ALA A 24 22.39 -1.92 -1.47
CA ALA A 24 22.16 -3.10 -0.62
C ALA A 24 21.83 -2.73 0.83
N ASN A 25 22.41 -1.64 1.34
CA ASN A 25 22.12 -1.16 2.69
C ASN A 25 20.70 -0.60 2.79
N GLU A 26 20.26 0.18 1.80
CA GLU A 26 18.88 0.68 1.76
C GLU A 26 17.87 -0.46 1.64
N PHE A 27 18.18 -1.48 0.85
CA PHE A 27 17.32 -2.66 0.72
C PHE A 27 17.29 -3.50 2.00
N SER A 28 18.42 -3.68 2.67
CA SER A 28 18.50 -4.36 3.98
C SER A 28 17.57 -3.70 5.01
N VAL A 29 17.61 -2.37 5.11
CA VAL A 29 16.71 -1.62 6.01
C VAL A 29 15.24 -1.78 5.58
N LYS A 30 14.94 -1.70 4.27
CA LYS A 30 13.57 -1.83 3.75
C LYS A 30 12.97 -3.22 3.99
N SER A 31 13.78 -4.26 3.81
CA SER A 31 13.36 -5.66 3.93
C SER A 31 13.40 -6.18 5.35
N GLY A 32 14.17 -5.55 6.24
CA GLY A 32 14.48 -6.10 7.57
C GLY A 32 15.46 -7.27 7.53
N VAL A 33 16.03 -7.60 6.36
CA VAL A 33 17.06 -8.63 6.21
C VAL A 33 18.40 -8.04 6.66
N PRO A 34 19.15 -8.66 7.59
CA PRO A 34 20.45 -8.15 8.01
C PRO A 34 21.44 -7.98 6.84
N SER A 35 22.21 -6.88 6.83
CA SER A 35 23.11 -6.54 5.71
C SER A 35 24.15 -7.63 5.42
N ASN A 36 24.65 -8.30 6.45
CA ASN A 36 25.57 -9.43 6.29
C ASN A 36 24.90 -10.63 5.61
N TYR A 37 23.64 -10.94 5.95
CA TYR A 37 22.88 -12.03 5.33
C TYR A 37 22.62 -11.69 3.86
N LEU A 38 22.16 -10.47 3.59
CA LEU A 38 21.92 -9.98 2.23
C LEU A 38 23.18 -10.04 1.36
N SER A 39 24.34 -9.66 1.89
CA SER A 39 25.62 -9.72 1.19
C SER A 39 26.00 -11.16 0.75
N TYR A 40 25.80 -12.14 1.64
CA TYR A 40 26.05 -13.55 1.33
C TYR A 40 25.02 -14.10 0.33
N MET A 41 23.74 -13.80 0.53
CA MET A 41 22.66 -14.18 -0.38
C MET A 41 22.90 -13.69 -1.81
N ARG A 42 23.31 -12.43 -1.99
CA ARG A 42 23.65 -11.82 -3.29
C ARG A 42 24.86 -12.46 -3.97
N ARG A 43 25.73 -13.12 -3.21
CA ARG A 43 26.87 -13.90 -3.73
C ARG A 43 26.53 -15.38 -3.97
N ASN A 44 25.25 -15.75 -3.85
CA ASN A 44 24.78 -17.14 -3.89
C ASN A 44 25.45 -18.04 -2.83
N LEU A 45 25.85 -17.45 -1.69
CA LEU A 45 26.37 -18.14 -0.53
C LEU A 45 25.27 -18.25 0.52
N TYR A 46 24.80 -19.47 0.78
CA TYR A 46 23.65 -19.73 1.67
C TYR A 46 24.04 -20.26 3.05
N SER A 47 25.34 -20.23 3.36
CA SER A 47 25.89 -20.47 4.69
C SER A 47 26.76 -19.29 5.12
N LEU A 48 26.70 -18.97 6.41
CA LEU A 48 27.46 -17.92 7.07
C LEU A 48 28.42 -18.56 8.09
N PRO A 49 29.71 -18.18 8.12
CA PRO A 49 30.59 -18.55 9.22
C PRO A 49 30.24 -17.72 10.46
N VAL A 50 29.86 -18.39 11.55
CA VAL A 50 29.58 -17.79 12.85
C VAL A 50 30.53 -18.44 13.87
N GLY A 51 31.68 -17.80 14.11
CA GLY A 51 32.78 -18.41 14.86
C GLY A 51 33.31 -19.64 14.12
N ASP A 52 33.41 -20.77 14.82
CA ASP A 52 33.88 -22.05 14.27
C ASP A 52 32.78 -22.89 13.57
N LYS A 53 31.57 -22.36 13.41
CA LYS A 53 30.41 -23.09 12.84
C LYS A 53 29.85 -22.41 11.61
N GLU A 54 29.45 -23.20 10.61
CA GLU A 54 28.62 -22.72 9.51
C GLU A 54 27.14 -22.74 9.89
N THR A 55 26.46 -21.61 9.72
CA THR A 55 25.01 -21.48 9.92
C THR A 55 24.33 -21.28 8.56
N ILE A 56 23.35 -22.12 8.25
CA ILE A 56 22.56 -22.01 7.02
C ILE A 56 21.61 -20.81 7.12
N ILE A 57 21.53 -20.01 6.06
CA ILE A 57 20.58 -18.90 5.96
C ILE A 57 19.15 -19.46 5.84
N ASP A 58 18.33 -19.12 6.83
CA ASP A 58 16.93 -19.51 6.91
C ASP A 58 16.12 -18.99 5.71
N ASP A 59 15.24 -19.83 5.18
CA ASP A 59 14.32 -19.50 4.08
C ASP A 59 13.47 -18.26 4.35
N LYS A 60 13.21 -17.91 5.62
CA LYS A 60 12.50 -16.69 6.01
C LYS A 60 13.10 -15.43 5.37
N TYR A 61 14.43 -15.35 5.25
CA TYR A 61 15.08 -14.17 4.68
C TYR A 61 14.81 -14.05 3.18
N PHE A 62 14.80 -15.18 2.45
CA PHE A 62 14.42 -15.19 1.03
C PHE A 62 12.94 -14.82 0.84
N ARG A 63 12.05 -15.26 1.74
CA ARG A 63 10.64 -14.86 1.72
C ARG A 63 10.47 -13.37 1.95
N MET A 64 11.21 -12.78 2.89
CA MET A 64 11.21 -11.34 3.13
C MET A 64 11.68 -10.56 1.89
N VAL A 65 12.74 -11.04 1.21
CA VAL A 65 13.18 -10.45 -0.07
C VAL A 65 12.07 -10.53 -1.11
N ALA A 66 11.52 -11.72 -1.35
CA ALA A 66 10.49 -11.97 -2.35
C ALA A 66 9.23 -11.12 -2.10
N GLU A 67 8.82 -10.96 -0.84
CA GLU A 67 7.68 -10.14 -0.45
C GLU A 67 7.88 -8.65 -0.80
N VAL A 68 9.08 -8.11 -0.52
CA VAL A 68 9.41 -6.71 -0.80
C VAL A 68 9.44 -6.41 -2.29
N ILE A 69 10.05 -7.29 -3.08
CA ILE A 69 10.16 -7.11 -4.54
C ILE A 69 8.91 -7.59 -5.29
N GLY A 70 7.96 -8.24 -4.61
CA GLY A 70 6.75 -8.79 -5.21
C GLY A 70 6.98 -10.03 -6.09
N PHE A 71 8.06 -10.79 -5.84
CA PHE A 71 8.41 -11.96 -6.64
C PHE A 71 7.61 -13.20 -6.23
N ASN A 72 6.89 -13.79 -7.19
CA ASN A 72 6.05 -14.97 -6.99
C ASN A 72 6.84 -16.25 -7.28
N PHE A 73 7.48 -16.81 -6.27
CA PHE A 73 8.34 -17.99 -6.42
C PHE A 73 7.62 -19.33 -6.25
N ASP A 74 6.38 -19.33 -5.77
CA ASP A 74 5.60 -20.54 -5.47
C ASP A 74 4.39 -20.72 -6.39
N ASN A 75 4.36 -19.98 -7.52
CA ASN A 75 3.28 -20.01 -8.51
C ASN A 75 1.89 -19.81 -7.89
N ARG A 76 1.80 -19.10 -6.76
CA ARG A 76 0.51 -18.78 -6.16
C ARG A 76 -0.28 -17.91 -7.12
N ILE A 77 -1.57 -18.18 -7.25
CA ILE A 77 -2.47 -17.24 -7.93
C ILE A 77 -2.47 -15.93 -7.13
N ILE A 78 -2.11 -14.84 -7.83
CA ILE A 78 -2.09 -13.47 -7.33
C ILE A 78 -3.31 -12.76 -7.89
N TRP A 79 -3.90 -11.89 -7.08
CA TRP A 79 -4.95 -10.98 -7.53
C TRP A 79 -4.35 -9.90 -8.43
N GLU A 80 -4.58 -10.01 -9.74
CA GLU A 80 -4.04 -9.07 -10.73
C GLU A 80 -4.71 -7.70 -10.64
N ALA A 81 -3.91 -6.66 -10.91
CA ALA A 81 -4.43 -5.30 -11.06
C ALA A 81 -5.24 -5.20 -12.37
N ARG A 82 -6.43 -4.59 -12.29
CA ARG A 82 -7.27 -4.27 -13.45
C ARG A 82 -7.44 -2.75 -13.54
N GLN A 83 -7.52 -2.24 -14.76
CA GLN A 83 -7.75 -0.81 -15.04
C GLN A 83 -9.21 -0.43 -14.79
N THR A 84 -9.65 -0.47 -13.54
CA THR A 84 -10.97 0.01 -13.15
C THR A 84 -11.02 1.54 -13.17
N PRO A 85 -12.20 2.16 -13.30
CA PRO A 85 -12.32 3.62 -13.20
C PRO A 85 -11.75 4.18 -11.89
N GLN A 86 -11.95 3.48 -10.77
CA GLN A 86 -11.43 3.87 -9.46
C GLN A 86 -9.91 3.80 -9.42
N PHE A 87 -9.31 2.73 -9.96
CA PHE A 87 -7.87 2.58 -10.04
C PHE A 87 -7.25 3.72 -10.86
N MET A 88 -7.79 3.97 -12.07
CA MET A 88 -7.30 5.03 -12.96
C MET A 88 -7.42 6.41 -12.32
N GLN A 89 -8.55 6.71 -11.66
CA GLN A 89 -8.71 7.97 -10.91
C GLN A 89 -7.73 8.07 -9.75
N MET A 90 -7.53 6.99 -9.01
CA MET A 90 -6.59 6.97 -7.89
C MET A 90 -5.18 7.30 -8.37
N ILE A 91 -4.69 6.63 -9.40
CA ILE A 91 -3.35 6.87 -9.96
C ILE A 91 -3.24 8.32 -10.47
N SER A 92 -4.25 8.83 -11.18
CA SER A 92 -4.27 10.22 -11.64
C SER A 92 -4.15 11.21 -10.48
N TYR A 93 -4.94 11.05 -9.41
CA TYR A 93 -4.90 11.97 -8.27
C TYR A 93 -3.61 11.87 -7.47
N LEU A 94 -3.03 10.67 -7.37
CA LEU A 94 -1.74 10.44 -6.71
C LEU A 94 -0.59 11.07 -7.51
N GLU A 95 -0.58 10.92 -8.83
CA GLU A 95 0.42 11.56 -9.71
C GLU A 95 0.30 13.08 -9.70
N ASP A 96 -0.91 13.63 -9.71
CA ASP A 96 -1.12 15.09 -9.58
C ASP A 96 -0.56 15.60 -8.24
N ALA A 97 -0.85 14.90 -7.14
CA ALA A 97 -0.35 15.26 -5.83
C ALA A 97 1.18 15.21 -5.76
N ARG A 98 1.79 14.19 -6.36
CA ARG A 98 3.25 14.03 -6.45
C ARG A 98 3.90 15.12 -7.30
N THR A 99 3.34 15.39 -8.48
CA THR A 99 3.90 16.32 -9.46
C THR A 99 3.88 17.75 -8.96
N PHE A 100 2.73 18.19 -8.42
CA PHE A 100 2.53 19.58 -8.02
C PHE A 100 2.76 19.83 -6.52
N GLY A 101 3.04 18.78 -5.73
CA GLY A 101 3.15 18.90 -4.28
C GLY A 101 1.84 19.32 -3.62
N TYR A 102 0.71 18.82 -4.14
CA TYR A 102 -0.62 19.16 -3.61
C TYR A 102 -0.93 18.37 -2.35
N THR A 103 -1.74 18.99 -1.50
CA THR A 103 -2.43 18.27 -0.44
C THR A 103 -3.80 17.83 -0.93
N THR A 104 -4.01 16.53 -1.06
CA THR A 104 -5.20 15.93 -1.67
C THR A 104 -5.87 14.98 -0.68
N ILE A 105 -7.20 15.06 -0.58
CA ILE A 105 -7.99 14.04 0.12
C ILE A 105 -8.71 13.21 -0.92
N ILE A 106 -8.44 11.91 -0.96
CA ILE A 106 -9.09 10.97 -1.86
C ILE A 106 -10.11 10.15 -1.08
N ILE A 107 -11.36 10.22 -1.51
CA ILE A 107 -12.50 9.57 -0.86
C ILE A 107 -13.05 8.50 -1.78
N GLY A 108 -13.27 7.31 -1.23
CA GLY A 108 -13.95 6.24 -1.95
C GLY A 108 -14.58 5.24 -1.01
N GLU A 109 -15.52 4.48 -1.52
CA GLU A 109 -16.26 3.46 -0.79
C GLU A 109 -15.36 2.33 -0.30
N THR A 110 -15.80 1.59 0.72
CA THR A 110 -15.10 0.38 1.18
C THR A 110 -15.03 -0.64 0.05
N GLY A 111 -13.89 -1.32 -0.10
CA GLY A 111 -13.69 -2.30 -1.17
C GLY A 111 -13.52 -1.71 -2.58
N SER A 112 -13.43 -0.39 -2.76
CA SER A 112 -13.16 0.26 -4.06
C SER A 112 -11.72 0.14 -4.56
N GLY A 113 -10.82 -0.48 -3.79
CA GLY A 113 -9.42 -0.69 -4.17
C GLY A 113 -8.47 0.45 -3.81
N LYS A 114 -8.84 1.35 -2.89
CA LYS A 114 -7.99 2.48 -2.43
C LYS A 114 -6.60 2.06 -1.95
N THR A 115 -6.56 1.14 -0.97
CA THR A 115 -5.31 0.59 -0.41
C THR A 115 -4.48 -0.12 -1.47
N PHE A 116 -5.11 -0.98 -2.27
CA PHE A 116 -4.46 -1.70 -3.37
C PHE A 116 -3.82 -0.75 -4.39
N SER A 117 -4.55 0.30 -4.79
CA SER A 117 -4.08 1.29 -5.76
C SER A 117 -2.91 2.11 -5.21
N SER A 118 -3.00 2.55 -3.95
CA SER A 118 -1.90 3.27 -3.30
C SER A 118 -0.66 2.39 -3.05
N ASP A 119 -0.83 1.09 -2.80
CA ASP A 119 0.29 0.14 -2.71
C ASP A 119 1.02 -0.01 -4.03
N ILE A 120 0.28 -0.17 -5.14
CA ILE A 120 0.88 -0.23 -6.48
C ILE A 120 1.62 1.06 -6.78
N PHE A 121 1.01 2.21 -6.47
CA PHE A 121 1.63 3.50 -6.67
C PHE A 121 2.94 3.65 -5.88
N VAL A 122 2.96 3.30 -4.60
CA VAL A 122 4.18 3.38 -3.78
C VAL A 122 5.27 2.44 -4.30
N LYS A 123 4.89 1.27 -4.81
CA LYS A 123 5.82 0.31 -5.40
C LYS A 123 6.45 0.80 -6.71
N SER A 124 5.85 1.75 -7.42
CA SER A 124 6.41 2.29 -8.67
C SER A 124 7.57 3.26 -8.44
N ASN A 125 7.60 3.94 -7.28
CA ASN A 125 8.73 4.76 -6.87
C ASN A 125 8.94 4.70 -5.34
N PRO A 126 9.49 3.59 -4.82
CA PRO A 126 9.62 3.34 -3.39
C PRO A 126 10.68 4.20 -2.69
N LYS A 127 11.40 5.04 -3.44
CA LYS A 127 12.35 6.01 -2.92
C LYS A 127 11.65 7.31 -2.50
N ASP A 128 10.67 7.77 -3.27
CA ASP A 128 10.02 9.08 -3.06
C ASP A 128 8.62 8.96 -2.45
N LEU A 129 8.00 7.78 -2.56
CA LEU A 129 6.63 7.57 -2.16
C LEU A 129 6.57 6.82 -0.84
N PHE A 130 5.95 7.45 0.16
CA PHE A 130 5.89 6.92 1.52
C PHE A 130 4.43 6.78 1.93
N LYS A 131 4.01 5.56 2.28
CA LYS A 131 2.66 5.29 2.77
C LYS A 131 2.68 4.84 4.22
N VAL A 132 1.72 5.37 5.00
CA VAL A 132 1.44 4.95 6.36
C VAL A 132 -0.06 4.69 6.50
N THR A 133 -0.43 3.53 7.04
CA THR A 133 -1.82 3.23 7.40
C THR A 133 -2.11 3.69 8.82
N VAL A 134 -3.15 4.52 8.98
CA VAL A 134 -3.59 5.06 10.26
C VAL A 134 -4.46 4.03 10.97
N GLY A 135 -4.03 3.63 12.17
CA GLY A 135 -4.80 2.74 13.04
C GLY A 135 -5.80 3.50 13.91
N SER A 136 -6.91 2.87 14.27
CA SER A 136 -7.93 3.44 15.16
C SER A 136 -7.38 3.85 16.55
N MET A 137 -6.39 3.11 17.04
CA MET A 137 -5.74 3.37 18.32
C MET A 137 -4.59 4.36 18.22
N ASP A 138 -4.10 4.66 17.01
CA ASP A 138 -2.93 5.51 16.83
C ASP A 138 -3.13 6.87 17.50
N THR A 139 -2.09 7.29 18.21
CA THR A 139 -1.89 8.67 18.59
C THR A 139 -1.07 9.38 17.52
N ILE A 140 -0.94 10.69 17.64
CA ILE A 140 0.02 11.42 16.81
C ILE A 140 1.46 10.93 16.98
N GLY A 141 1.85 10.47 18.18
CA GLY A 141 3.21 9.96 18.40
C GLY A 141 3.47 8.74 17.53
N ASP A 142 2.54 7.79 17.57
CA ASP A 142 2.60 6.55 16.78
C ASP A 142 2.62 6.84 15.29
N LEU A 143 1.83 7.81 14.83
CA LEU A 143 1.82 8.20 13.42
C LEU A 143 3.16 8.81 12.98
N LEU A 144 3.77 9.67 13.80
CA LEU A 144 5.08 10.24 13.52
C LEU A 144 6.17 9.16 13.51
N ASP A 145 6.09 8.18 14.41
CA ASP A 145 7.03 7.06 14.44
C ASP A 145 6.91 6.15 13.21
N LYS A 146 5.69 5.88 12.75
CA LYS A 146 5.45 5.18 11.48
C LYS A 146 6.01 5.95 10.29
N LEU A 147 5.85 7.28 10.25
CA LEU A 147 6.45 8.13 9.22
C LEU A 147 7.98 8.10 9.27
N GLY A 148 8.57 8.16 10.46
CA GLY A 148 10.03 8.02 10.64
C GLY A 148 10.57 6.70 10.12
N ALA A 149 9.87 5.60 10.42
CA ALA A 149 10.20 4.29 9.88
C ALA A 149 10.08 4.25 8.35
N ALA A 150 9.01 4.81 7.77
CA ALA A 150 8.81 4.86 6.32
C ALA A 150 9.90 5.68 5.61
N LEU A 151 10.27 6.83 6.18
CA LEU A 151 11.33 7.72 5.70
C LEU A 151 12.74 7.23 6.06
N ARG A 152 12.86 6.20 6.90
CA ARG A 152 14.12 5.63 7.40
C ARG A 152 14.99 6.64 8.16
N ILE A 153 14.35 7.54 8.90
CA ILE A 153 15.05 8.51 9.75
C ILE A 153 14.85 8.17 11.23
N PRO A 154 15.92 8.19 12.04
CA PRO A 154 15.79 7.98 13.47
C PRO A 154 15.08 9.18 14.10
N LEU A 155 13.89 8.95 14.66
CA LEU A 155 13.12 9.99 15.32
C LEU A 155 13.29 9.92 16.83
N THR A 156 13.75 11.02 17.44
CA THR A 156 13.94 11.13 18.88
C THR A 156 13.33 12.42 19.43
N GLY A 157 12.99 12.41 20.72
CA GLY A 157 12.46 13.58 21.43
C GLY A 157 10.95 13.80 21.25
N SER A 158 10.52 15.06 21.40
CA SER A 158 9.11 15.45 21.43
C SER A 158 8.43 15.36 20.06
N LYS A 159 7.09 15.31 20.05
CA LYS A 159 6.27 15.27 18.82
C LYS A 159 6.64 16.38 17.83
N SER A 160 6.88 17.59 18.32
CA SER A 160 7.31 18.73 17.47
C SER A 160 8.72 18.51 16.89
N LYS A 161 9.68 17.97 17.67
CA LYS A 161 11.01 17.63 17.12
C LYS A 161 10.93 16.57 16.03
N LYS A 162 10.11 15.53 16.24
CA LYS A 162 9.87 14.48 15.25
C LYS A 162 9.26 15.03 13.95
N LEU A 163 8.23 15.86 14.06
CA LEU A 163 7.58 16.52 12.93
C LEU A 163 8.57 17.40 12.13
N ASN A 164 9.39 18.18 12.84
CA ASN A 164 10.41 19.01 12.22
C ASN A 164 11.48 18.19 11.50
N ALA A 165 11.89 17.05 12.06
CA ALA A 165 12.85 16.14 11.41
C ALA A 165 12.28 15.55 10.12
N ILE A 166 11.03 15.05 10.16
CA ILE A 166 10.30 14.56 8.97
C ILE A 166 10.22 15.64 7.90
N THR A 167 9.80 16.85 8.29
CA THR A 167 9.65 17.99 7.37
C THR A 167 10.98 18.35 6.70
N LYS A 168 12.07 18.43 7.48
CA LYS A 168 13.41 18.74 6.95
C LYS A 168 13.89 17.68 5.95
N GLU A 169 13.65 16.40 6.23
CA GLU A 169 14.05 15.32 5.31
C GLU A 169 13.30 15.41 3.97
N LEU A 170 11.98 15.64 4.01
CA LEU A 170 11.17 15.81 2.79
C LEU A 170 11.61 17.03 1.98
N LEU A 171 11.93 18.14 2.66
CA LEU A 171 12.45 19.33 1.99
C LEU A 171 13.82 19.07 1.35
N LYS A 172 14.71 18.34 2.03
CA LYS A 172 16.01 17.94 1.49
C LYS A 172 15.83 17.10 0.23
N MET A 173 14.97 16.08 0.26
CA MET A 173 14.65 15.27 -0.92
C MET A 173 14.19 16.14 -2.10
N LYS A 174 13.32 17.13 -1.84
CA LYS A 174 12.87 18.05 -2.89
C LYS A 174 14.01 18.90 -3.45
N LEU A 175 14.92 19.39 -2.61
CA LEU A 175 16.11 20.13 -3.02
C LEU A 175 17.07 19.29 -3.85
N ASP A 176 17.14 17.99 -3.58
CA ASP A 176 17.89 17.00 -4.37
C ASP A 176 17.19 16.66 -5.71
N GLY A 177 16.14 17.41 -6.10
CA GLY A 177 15.42 17.25 -7.36
C GLY A 177 14.34 16.16 -7.34
N ARG A 178 14.04 15.58 -6.18
CA ARG A 178 13.07 14.47 -6.05
C ARG A 178 11.64 14.97 -5.83
N THR A 179 10.68 14.05 -5.92
CA THR A 179 9.23 14.35 -5.75
C THR A 179 8.64 13.60 -4.55
N PRO A 180 9.05 13.91 -3.31
CA PRO A 180 8.58 13.16 -2.16
C PRO A 180 7.06 13.30 -1.98
N THR A 181 6.39 12.22 -1.61
CA THR A 181 4.95 12.20 -1.35
C THR A 181 4.64 11.34 -0.13
N LEU A 182 3.91 11.91 0.82
CA LEU A 182 3.36 11.21 1.97
C LEU A 182 1.90 10.81 1.69
N ILE A 183 1.59 9.55 1.92
CA ILE A 183 0.25 8.96 1.74
C ILE A 183 -0.21 8.40 3.09
N PHE A 184 -1.35 8.90 3.57
CA PHE A 184 -2.01 8.40 4.77
C PHE A 184 -3.23 7.59 4.39
N ASP A 185 -3.11 6.27 4.49
CA ASP A 185 -4.24 5.36 4.25
C ASP A 185 -5.10 5.21 5.51
N GLU A 186 -6.39 4.92 5.34
CA GLU A 186 -7.37 4.82 6.43
C GLU A 186 -7.46 6.10 7.30
N SER A 187 -7.36 7.26 6.66
CA SER A 187 -7.30 8.57 7.32
C SER A 187 -8.57 8.92 8.12
N GLU A 188 -9.70 8.23 7.89
CA GLU A 188 -10.87 8.31 8.76
C GLU A 188 -10.58 7.96 10.21
N TYR A 189 -9.50 7.24 10.54
CA TYR A 189 -9.12 6.97 11.93
C TYR A 189 -8.35 8.11 12.59
N MET A 190 -7.92 9.13 11.84
CA MET A 190 -7.23 10.28 12.43
C MET A 190 -8.11 10.97 13.48
N LYS A 191 -7.51 11.17 14.66
CA LYS A 191 -8.09 11.94 15.77
C LYS A 191 -7.92 13.44 15.50
N GLN A 192 -8.72 14.27 16.15
CA GLN A 192 -8.63 15.73 15.99
C GLN A 192 -7.20 16.28 16.15
N PRO A 193 -6.40 15.90 17.17
CA PRO A 193 -5.03 16.40 17.28
C PRO A 193 -4.18 16.06 16.05
N THR A 194 -4.33 14.85 15.51
CA THR A 194 -3.61 14.42 14.31
C THR A 194 -4.01 15.25 13.09
N LEU A 195 -5.30 15.50 12.88
CA LEU A 195 -5.80 16.37 11.80
C LEU A 195 -5.27 17.81 11.94
N CYS A 196 -5.17 18.34 13.15
CA CYS A 196 -4.57 19.66 13.38
C CYS A 196 -3.08 19.69 13.03
N ASN A 197 -2.34 18.59 13.22
CA ASN A 197 -0.93 18.52 12.83
C ASN A 197 -0.75 18.36 11.31
N MET A 198 -1.74 17.80 10.59
CA MET A 198 -1.73 17.82 9.12
C MET A 198 -1.72 19.25 8.56
N LYS A 199 -2.34 20.21 9.27
CA LYS A 199 -2.26 21.64 8.92
C LYS A 199 -0.83 22.20 9.06
N GLU A 200 -0.11 21.81 10.11
CA GLU A 200 1.29 22.21 10.28
C GLU A 200 2.17 21.62 9.17
N MET A 201 2.01 20.33 8.86
CA MET A 201 2.70 19.71 7.72
C MET A 201 2.37 20.39 6.40
N TYR A 202 1.09 20.67 6.14
CA TYR A 202 0.66 21.40 4.95
C TYR A 202 1.43 22.72 4.81
N ASP A 203 1.50 23.52 5.87
CA ASP A 203 2.11 24.85 5.81
C ASP A 203 3.60 24.80 5.48
N HIS A 204 4.31 23.76 5.91
CA HIS A 204 5.73 23.59 5.58
C HIS A 204 5.98 22.96 4.21
N LEU A 205 5.09 22.08 3.76
CA LEU A 205 5.31 21.17 2.63
C LEU A 205 4.54 21.54 1.35
N VAL A 206 3.58 22.47 1.41
CA VAL A 206 2.79 22.89 0.25
C VAL A 206 3.68 23.26 -0.94
N GLY A 207 3.40 22.66 -2.10
CA GLY A 207 4.16 22.85 -3.35
C GLY A 207 5.54 22.18 -3.39
N LYS A 208 5.93 21.47 -2.33
CA LYS A 208 7.26 20.84 -2.19
C LYS A 208 7.18 19.32 -2.03
N CYS A 209 6.15 18.84 -1.34
CA CYS A 209 5.89 17.43 -1.10
C CYS A 209 4.39 17.16 -1.27
N GLY A 210 4.04 16.07 -1.94
CA GLY A 210 2.65 15.63 -2.04
C GLY A 210 2.16 15.15 -0.67
N LEU A 211 0.97 15.58 -0.26
CA LEU A 211 0.36 15.18 1.00
C LEU A 211 -1.03 14.58 0.75
N VAL A 212 -1.12 13.26 0.72
CA VAL A 212 -2.35 12.56 0.35
C VAL A 212 -2.97 11.91 1.57
N MET A 213 -4.24 12.19 1.83
CA MET A 213 -5.05 11.44 2.79
C MET A 213 -6.09 10.63 2.04
N ILE A 214 -6.15 9.34 2.30
CA ILE A 214 -7.07 8.41 1.67
C ILE A 214 -8.03 7.91 2.74
N GLY A 215 -9.33 7.89 2.46
CA GLY A 215 -10.30 7.35 3.39
C GLY A 215 -11.70 7.19 2.80
N THR A 216 -12.66 6.90 3.66
CA THR A 216 -14.09 6.87 3.31
C THR A 216 -14.78 8.21 3.56
N ASN A 217 -16.07 8.31 3.19
CA ASN A 217 -16.93 9.48 3.47
C ASN A 217 -16.98 9.87 4.96
N GLN A 218 -16.61 8.96 5.87
CA GLN A 218 -16.49 9.24 7.30
C GLN A 218 -15.42 10.30 7.60
N LEU A 219 -14.34 10.36 6.81
CA LEU A 219 -13.28 11.35 6.98
C LEU A 219 -13.80 12.76 6.72
N ILE A 220 -14.51 12.98 5.59
CA ILE A 220 -15.08 14.28 5.25
C ILE A 220 -16.13 14.69 6.28
N SER A 221 -17.07 13.79 6.59
CA SER A 221 -18.08 14.03 7.63
C SER A 221 -17.46 14.42 8.97
N LYS A 222 -16.36 13.77 9.37
CA LYS A 222 -15.62 14.10 10.59
C LYS A 222 -15.01 15.50 10.53
N ILE A 223 -14.29 15.83 9.45
CA ILE A 223 -13.64 17.13 9.28
C ILE A 223 -14.69 18.25 9.30
N GLU A 224 -15.79 18.08 8.58
CA GLU A 224 -16.88 19.07 8.52
C GLU A 224 -17.57 19.26 9.86
N ARG A 225 -17.84 18.16 10.59
CA ARG A 225 -18.40 18.23 11.95
C ARG A 225 -17.48 19.02 12.88
N LEU A 226 -16.16 18.78 12.81
CA LEU A 226 -15.19 19.49 13.64
C LEU A 226 -15.07 20.98 13.27
N LYS A 227 -15.12 21.29 11.97
CA LYS A 227 -15.19 22.67 11.44
C LYS A 227 -16.43 23.40 11.96
N ASN A 228 -17.61 22.79 11.85
CA ASN A 228 -18.88 23.41 12.26
C ASN A 228 -18.96 23.64 13.78
N LYS A 229 -18.27 22.80 14.57
CA LYS A 229 -18.11 22.99 16.02
C LYS A 229 -17.00 24.00 16.39
N ASN A 230 -16.41 24.67 15.40
CA ASN A 230 -15.29 25.60 15.54
C ASN A 230 -14.15 25.03 16.42
N LYS A 231 -13.85 23.75 16.26
CA LYS A 231 -12.78 23.10 17.02
C LYS A 231 -11.43 23.65 16.59
N ASP A 232 -10.55 23.89 17.56
CA ASP A 232 -9.25 24.53 17.34
C ASP A 232 -8.48 23.93 16.17
N GLY A 233 -8.03 24.78 15.25
CA GLY A 233 -7.26 24.42 14.04
C GLY A 233 -8.08 23.84 12.89
N MET A 234 -9.30 23.35 13.12
CA MET A 234 -10.07 22.62 12.10
C MET A 234 -10.63 23.49 10.97
N PRO A 235 -11.18 24.70 11.21
CA PRO A 235 -11.55 25.61 10.12
C PRO A 235 -10.37 26.00 9.23
N GLN A 236 -9.19 26.18 9.84
CA GLN A 236 -7.96 26.52 9.13
C GLN A 236 -7.46 25.36 8.27
N PHE A 237 -7.58 24.13 8.78
CA PHE A 237 -7.26 22.93 8.03
C PHE A 237 -8.23 22.74 6.87
N TYR A 238 -9.55 22.80 7.11
CA TYR A 238 -10.59 22.64 6.08
C TYR A 238 -10.41 23.63 4.92
N ARG A 239 -10.07 24.90 5.20
CA ARG A 239 -9.79 25.90 4.16
C ARG A 239 -8.68 25.50 3.19
N ARG A 240 -7.66 24.77 3.67
CA ARG A 240 -6.50 24.32 2.87
C ARG A 240 -6.83 23.14 1.96
N ILE A 241 -7.76 22.29 2.39
CA ILE A 241 -8.07 21.02 1.71
C ILE A 241 -9.36 21.07 0.88
N LYS A 242 -10.28 22.01 1.13
CA LYS A 242 -11.64 21.97 0.54
C LYS A 242 -11.71 21.84 -0.98
N TYR A 243 -10.75 22.40 -1.71
CA TYR A 243 -10.72 22.33 -3.18
C TYR A 243 -9.93 21.15 -3.74
N ASN A 244 -9.25 20.40 -2.86
CA ASN A 244 -8.46 19.21 -3.18
C ASN A 244 -9.08 17.94 -2.59
N ILE A 245 -10.37 17.97 -2.25
CA ILE A 245 -11.15 16.76 -2.00
C ILE A 245 -11.49 16.17 -3.37
N ARG A 246 -11.23 14.87 -3.52
CA ARG A 246 -11.42 14.10 -4.75
C ARG A 246 -12.21 12.85 -4.41
N GLU A 247 -13.41 12.76 -4.94
CA GLU A 247 -14.25 11.57 -4.77
C GLU A 247 -14.03 10.63 -5.96
N LEU A 248 -13.81 9.35 -5.64
CA LEU A 248 -13.75 8.29 -6.62
C LEU A 248 -15.16 7.97 -7.11
N ARG A 249 -15.27 7.54 -8.38
CA ARG A 249 -16.53 7.05 -8.94
C ARG A 249 -17.06 5.86 -8.12
N PRO A 250 -18.39 5.71 -8.02
CA PRO A 250 -19.00 4.55 -7.38
C PRO A 250 -18.62 3.26 -8.12
N ILE A 251 -18.58 2.15 -7.39
CA ILE A 251 -18.21 0.85 -7.94
C ILE A 251 -19.29 0.37 -8.91
N ASP A 252 -18.88 -0.13 -10.07
CA ASP A 252 -19.77 -0.82 -11.00
C ASP A 252 -19.81 -2.31 -10.67
N THR A 253 -20.92 -2.77 -10.10
CA THR A 253 -21.12 -4.16 -9.66
C THR A 253 -21.23 -5.16 -10.81
N ARG A 254 -21.20 -4.70 -12.07
CA ARG A 254 -21.03 -5.59 -13.23
C ARG A 254 -19.62 -6.17 -13.28
N PHE A 255 -18.65 -5.52 -12.65
CA PHE A 255 -17.24 -5.96 -12.53
C PHE A 255 -16.62 -6.39 -13.87
N GLU A 256 -16.97 -5.74 -14.97
CA GLU A 256 -16.60 -6.15 -16.33
C GLU A 256 -15.08 -6.36 -16.47
N GLN A 257 -14.27 -5.51 -15.83
CA GLN A 257 -12.81 -5.58 -15.88
C GLN A 257 -12.24 -6.85 -15.23
N PHE A 258 -12.99 -7.52 -14.35
CA PHE A 258 -12.57 -8.75 -13.67
C PHE A 258 -13.23 -10.00 -14.24
N LEU A 259 -14.49 -9.90 -14.69
CA LEU A 259 -15.32 -11.06 -15.03
C LEU A 259 -15.28 -11.45 -16.50
N THR A 260 -14.81 -10.57 -17.40
CA THR A 260 -14.81 -10.83 -18.85
C THR A 260 -14.00 -12.07 -19.25
N SER A 261 -12.98 -12.43 -18.48
CA SER A 261 -12.16 -13.62 -18.73
C SER A 261 -12.78 -14.94 -18.24
N LEU A 262 -13.91 -14.89 -17.51
CA LEU A 262 -14.58 -16.09 -17.01
C LEU A 262 -15.46 -16.72 -18.08
N THR A 263 -15.35 -18.04 -18.25
CA THR A 263 -16.11 -18.81 -19.23
C THR A 263 -17.53 -19.16 -18.74
N ASP A 264 -17.70 -19.39 -17.44
CA ASP A 264 -18.98 -19.76 -16.83
C ASP A 264 -19.86 -18.52 -16.59
N LYS A 265 -20.91 -18.39 -17.40
CA LYS A 265 -21.89 -17.29 -17.29
C LYS A 265 -22.72 -17.33 -16.02
N ASN A 266 -22.97 -18.51 -15.45
CA ASN A 266 -23.74 -18.63 -14.22
C ASN A 266 -22.90 -18.15 -13.03
N LEU A 267 -21.61 -18.48 -13.03
CA LEU A 267 -20.65 -17.92 -12.06
C LEU A 267 -20.59 -16.40 -12.14
N VAL A 268 -20.54 -15.82 -13.35
CA VAL A 268 -20.54 -14.35 -13.52
C VAL A 268 -21.79 -13.73 -12.88
N ARG A 269 -22.99 -14.28 -13.16
CA ARG A 269 -24.25 -13.80 -12.59
C ARG A 269 -24.27 -13.93 -11.06
N PHE A 270 -23.80 -15.06 -10.54
CA PHE A 270 -23.71 -15.31 -9.10
C PHE A 270 -22.84 -14.25 -8.42
N LEU A 271 -21.65 -13.98 -8.96
CA LEU A 271 -20.73 -12.98 -8.42
C LEU A 271 -21.32 -11.56 -8.47
N GLN A 272 -21.98 -11.20 -9.57
CA GLN A 272 -22.65 -9.90 -9.71
C GLN A 272 -23.83 -9.72 -8.74
N SER A 273 -24.51 -10.81 -8.37
CA SER A 273 -25.61 -10.76 -7.39
C SER A 273 -25.14 -10.71 -5.93
N GLU A 274 -23.99 -11.33 -5.63
CA GLU A 274 -23.53 -11.52 -4.26
C GLU A 274 -22.49 -10.48 -3.81
N CYS A 275 -21.64 -10.02 -4.73
CA CYS A 275 -20.56 -9.09 -4.41
C CYS A 275 -20.99 -7.64 -4.67
N GLN A 276 -20.71 -6.75 -3.72
CA GLN A 276 -21.01 -5.32 -3.81
C GLN A 276 -19.78 -4.47 -4.14
N ASN A 277 -18.57 -5.02 -3.97
CA ASN A 277 -17.32 -4.30 -4.19
C ASN A 277 -16.18 -5.24 -4.62
N TYR A 278 -15.04 -4.66 -5.04
CA TYR A 278 -13.88 -5.44 -5.50
C TYR A 278 -13.21 -6.24 -4.37
N GLY A 279 -13.39 -5.83 -3.11
CA GLY A 279 -12.88 -6.56 -1.94
C GLY A 279 -13.60 -7.90 -1.79
N GLU A 280 -14.93 -7.88 -1.74
CA GLU A 280 -15.76 -9.08 -1.71
C GLU A 280 -15.52 -9.98 -2.93
N LEU A 281 -15.41 -9.36 -4.12
CA LEU A 281 -15.12 -10.11 -5.34
C LEU A 281 -13.79 -10.88 -5.23
N LYS A 282 -12.75 -10.23 -4.69
CA LYS A 282 -11.45 -10.87 -4.43
C LYS A 282 -11.57 -11.97 -3.38
N ASP A 283 -12.28 -11.72 -2.29
CA ASP A 283 -12.43 -12.66 -1.19
C ASP A 283 -13.18 -13.93 -1.61
N VAL A 284 -14.06 -13.83 -2.61
CA VAL A 284 -14.75 -14.98 -3.22
C VAL A 284 -13.90 -15.66 -4.30
N LEU A 285 -13.40 -14.90 -5.28
CA LEU A 285 -12.73 -15.46 -6.45
C LEU A 285 -11.33 -16.00 -6.15
N LEU A 286 -10.53 -15.32 -5.34
CA LEU A 286 -9.13 -15.71 -5.14
C LEU A 286 -8.99 -17.09 -4.47
N PRO A 287 -9.74 -17.42 -3.40
CA PRO A 287 -9.74 -18.77 -2.85
C PRO A 287 -10.24 -19.81 -3.85
N ALA A 288 -11.28 -19.48 -4.62
CA ALA A 288 -11.84 -20.40 -5.60
C ALA A 288 -10.89 -20.71 -6.76
N MET A 289 -10.18 -19.70 -7.27
CA MET A 289 -9.14 -19.89 -8.28
C MET A 289 -8.00 -20.79 -7.76
N ARG A 290 -7.57 -20.59 -6.51
CA ARG A 290 -6.54 -21.42 -5.87
C ARG A 290 -6.97 -22.87 -5.72
N GLU A 291 -8.22 -23.09 -5.32
CA GLU A 291 -8.78 -24.43 -5.15
C GLU A 291 -8.99 -25.13 -6.51
N ALA A 292 -9.48 -24.40 -7.52
CA ALA A 292 -9.60 -24.89 -8.89
C ALA A 292 -8.23 -25.37 -9.43
N GLN A 293 -7.19 -24.55 -9.24
CA GLN A 293 -5.81 -24.92 -9.61
C GLN A 293 -5.31 -26.15 -8.84
N ARG A 294 -5.64 -26.27 -7.55
CA ARG A 294 -5.24 -27.40 -6.71
C ARG A 294 -5.91 -28.71 -7.14
N LEU A 295 -7.19 -28.66 -7.52
CA LEU A 295 -7.97 -29.81 -7.96
C LEU A 295 -7.77 -30.15 -9.44
N GLY A 296 -7.24 -29.22 -10.25
CA GLY A 296 -7.18 -29.35 -11.70
C GLY A 296 -8.55 -29.25 -12.37
N GLU A 297 -9.52 -28.65 -11.69
CA GLU A 297 -10.91 -28.50 -12.15
C GLU A 297 -11.17 -27.07 -12.68
N PRO A 298 -12.12 -26.88 -13.61
CA PRO A 298 -12.50 -25.55 -14.06
C PRO A 298 -13.17 -24.75 -12.93
N LEU A 299 -12.95 -23.44 -12.93
CA LEU A 299 -13.64 -22.52 -12.04
C LEU A 299 -15.11 -22.40 -12.45
N THR A 300 -16.01 -22.95 -11.63
CA THR A 300 -17.46 -22.99 -11.87
C THR A 300 -18.23 -22.42 -10.70
N GLU A 301 -19.50 -22.06 -10.92
CA GLU A 301 -20.39 -21.59 -9.85
C GLU A 301 -20.48 -22.57 -8.67
N ASN A 302 -20.63 -23.88 -8.96
CA ASN A 302 -20.76 -24.90 -7.93
C ASN A 302 -19.49 -25.06 -7.08
N LEU A 303 -18.31 -24.92 -7.70
CA LEU A 303 -17.05 -24.91 -6.94
C LEU A 303 -17.00 -23.72 -5.98
N VAL A 304 -17.37 -22.53 -6.46
CA VAL A 304 -17.42 -21.32 -5.61
C VAL A 304 -18.42 -21.49 -4.48
N ARG A 305 -19.64 -21.96 -4.77
CA ARG A 305 -20.67 -22.22 -3.75
C ARG A 305 -20.20 -23.21 -2.70
N LYS A 306 -19.55 -24.30 -3.10
CA LYS A 306 -18.97 -25.30 -2.20
C LYS A 306 -17.95 -24.67 -1.25
N ILE A 307 -17.05 -23.82 -1.77
CA ILE A 307 -16.04 -23.12 -0.96
C ILE A 307 -16.68 -22.14 0.03
N LEU A 308 -17.77 -21.50 -0.38
CA LEU A 308 -18.56 -20.59 0.46
C LEU A 308 -19.55 -21.31 1.40
N ASN A 309 -19.55 -22.65 1.44
CA ASN A 309 -20.53 -23.46 2.19
C ASN A 309 -21.99 -23.13 1.85
N ARG A 310 -22.29 -22.91 0.57
CA ARG A 310 -23.63 -22.63 0.05
C ARG A 310 -24.19 -23.82 -0.73
N PRO A 311 -25.52 -23.99 -0.80
CA PRO A 311 -26.12 -25.02 -1.65
C PRO A 311 -25.75 -24.79 -3.12
N ASN A 312 -25.54 -25.91 -3.84
CA ASN A 312 -25.25 -25.91 -5.27
C ASN A 312 -26.37 -25.21 -6.06
N ALA A 313 -26.02 -24.67 -7.21
CA ALA A 313 -27.01 -24.19 -8.16
C ALA A 313 -27.85 -25.38 -8.67
N ALA A 314 -29.15 -25.16 -8.81
CA ALA A 314 -30.09 -26.15 -9.35
C ALA A 314 -29.94 -26.34 -10.86
#